data_AF-A0A9W9P5W4-F1
#
_entry.id   AF-A0A9W9P5W4-F1
#
_cell.length_a   1.000
_cell.length_b   1.000
_cell.length_c   1.000
_cell.angle_alpha   90.00
_cell.angle_beta   90.00
_cell.angle_gamma   90.00
#
_symmetry.space_group_name_H-M   'P 1'
#
loop_
_entity.id
_entity.type
_entity.pdbx_description
1 polymer ?
#
loop_
_entity_poly.entity_id
_entity_poly.type
_entity_poly.pdbx_seq_one_letter_code
_entity_poly.pdbx_strand_id
1 'polypeptide(L)'
;MAETGLPSGWEVRHSNSKNLPYYFNPATKESRWEPPADTDTETLKLYMATHHTPAARMEASGQGDGKIRCSHLLIKHRDSRRPSSWREAEITRSKEEAIEILKQHEARIQSGETTLGDIAVSESDCSSARKKGDLGFFGPGEMQKEFEDAAFALQPGQVSGIVETASGVHLIQRYVEAAFSYLDCKPLLTCLSTVFNKLTIT
;
A
#
# COMPACT_ATOMS: atom_id res chain seq x y z
N MET A 1 -35.65 -10.31 -16.56
CA MET A 1 -34.57 -11.16 -16.04
C MET A 1 -33.28 -10.46 -16.38
N ALA A 2 -32.38 -10.23 -15.43
CA ALA A 2 -31.12 -9.53 -15.71
C ALA A 2 -30.26 -10.40 -16.64
N GLU A 3 -29.80 -9.85 -17.75
CA GLU A 3 -28.88 -10.53 -18.65
C GLU A 3 -27.54 -10.68 -17.93
N THR A 4 -27.15 -11.92 -17.62
CA THR A 4 -25.93 -12.22 -16.87
C THR A 4 -24.68 -12.18 -17.75
N GLY A 5 -24.85 -12.06 -19.08
CA GLY A 5 -23.77 -12.18 -20.07
C GLY A 5 -23.24 -13.61 -20.26
N LEU A 6 -23.72 -14.58 -19.46
CA LEU A 6 -23.30 -15.98 -19.57
C LEU A 6 -24.08 -16.72 -20.67
N PRO A 7 -23.46 -17.72 -21.32
CA PRO A 7 -24.14 -18.57 -22.27
C PRO A 7 -25.29 -19.32 -21.60
N SER A 8 -26.31 -19.66 -22.39
CA SER A 8 -27.53 -20.32 -21.91
C SER A 8 -27.20 -21.57 -21.09
N GLY A 9 -27.74 -21.64 -19.87
CA GLY A 9 -27.53 -22.75 -18.95
C GLY A 9 -26.33 -22.59 -18.00
N TRP A 10 -25.68 -21.43 -17.96
CA TRP A 10 -24.67 -21.09 -16.96
C TRP A 10 -25.19 -20.06 -15.95
N GLU A 11 -24.84 -20.25 -14.68
CA GLU A 11 -25.19 -19.34 -13.58
C GLU A 11 -23.99 -19.06 -12.67
N VAL A 12 -24.01 -17.89 -12.03
CA VAL A 12 -23.01 -17.49 -11.02
C VAL A 12 -23.43 -18.02 -9.66
N ARG A 13 -22.50 -18.70 -8.97
CA ARG A 13 -22.66 -19.20 -7.58
C ARG A 13 -21.50 -18.73 -6.71
N HIS A 14 -21.65 -18.84 -5.40
CA HIS A 14 -20.60 -18.50 -4.43
C HIS A 14 -20.08 -19.72 -3.70
N SER A 15 -18.77 -19.80 -3.54
CA SER A 15 -18.14 -20.85 -2.74
C SER A 15 -18.40 -20.63 -1.24
N ASN A 16 -18.83 -21.68 -0.53
CA ASN A 16 -19.15 -21.61 0.90
C ASN A 16 -17.95 -21.19 1.78
N SER A 17 -16.71 -21.50 1.36
CA SER A 17 -15.51 -21.29 2.17
C SER A 17 -14.84 -19.93 1.95
N LYS A 18 -14.88 -19.40 0.73
CA LYS A 18 -14.16 -18.17 0.36
C LYS A 18 -15.07 -17.04 -0.10
N ASN A 19 -16.38 -17.30 -0.19
CA ASN A 19 -17.37 -16.40 -0.79
C ASN A 19 -16.92 -15.84 -2.15
N LEU A 20 -16.16 -16.63 -2.90
CA LEU A 20 -15.70 -16.27 -4.25
C LEU A 20 -16.73 -16.73 -5.27
N PRO A 21 -17.08 -15.87 -6.26
CA PRO A 21 -17.97 -16.25 -7.34
C PRO A 21 -17.30 -17.29 -8.24
N TYR A 22 -18.08 -18.27 -8.69
CA TYR A 22 -17.70 -19.29 -9.67
C TYR A 22 -18.89 -19.57 -10.60
N TYR A 23 -18.61 -20.14 -11.77
CA TYR A 23 -19.61 -20.41 -12.80
C TYR A 23 -20.02 -21.87 -12.76
N PHE A 24 -21.32 -22.12 -12.76
CA PHE A 24 -21.88 -23.46 -12.67
C PHE A 24 -22.91 -23.70 -13.77
N ASN A 25 -22.86 -24.87 -14.39
CA ASN A 25 -23.86 -25.31 -15.36
C ASN A 25 -24.69 -26.45 -14.74
N PRO A 26 -25.97 -26.21 -14.36
CA PRO A 26 -26.82 -27.24 -13.75
C PRO A 26 -27.17 -28.41 -14.67
N ALA A 27 -27.08 -28.25 -16.00
CA ALA A 27 -27.36 -29.30 -16.97
C ALA A 27 -26.19 -30.28 -17.10
N THR A 28 -24.96 -29.79 -17.14
CA THR A 28 -23.74 -30.63 -17.25
C THR A 28 -23.09 -30.96 -15.90
N LYS A 29 -23.55 -30.31 -14.81
CA LYS A 29 -22.93 -30.35 -13.46
C LYS A 29 -21.47 -29.87 -13.44
N GLU A 30 -21.08 -29.08 -14.43
CA GLU A 30 -19.73 -28.54 -14.53
C GLU A 30 -19.59 -27.26 -13.69
N SER A 31 -18.47 -27.13 -12.99
CA SER A 31 -18.06 -25.91 -12.29
C SER A 31 -16.70 -25.43 -12.78
N ARG A 32 -16.54 -24.11 -12.92
CA ARG A 32 -15.28 -23.47 -13.30
C ARG A 32 -15.11 -22.10 -12.65
N TRP A 33 -13.87 -21.68 -12.50
CA TRP A 33 -13.51 -20.38 -11.91
C TRP A 33 -13.45 -19.28 -12.97
N GLU A 34 -13.10 -19.63 -14.21
CA GLU A 34 -13.06 -18.74 -15.35
C GLU A 34 -14.39 -18.73 -16.11
N PRO A 35 -14.82 -17.61 -16.69
CA PRO A 35 -16.03 -17.56 -17.49
C PRO A 35 -15.91 -18.46 -18.74
N PRO A 36 -16.99 -19.14 -19.18
CA PRO A 36 -17.01 -19.91 -20.42
C PRO A 36 -16.61 -19.07 -21.65
N ALA A 37 -16.11 -19.72 -22.71
CA ALA A 37 -15.56 -19.03 -23.89
C ALA A 37 -16.58 -18.13 -24.62
N ASP A 38 -17.86 -18.50 -24.62
CA ASP A 38 -18.93 -17.77 -25.32
C ASP A 38 -19.61 -16.69 -24.44
N THR A 39 -18.94 -16.24 -23.39
CA THR A 39 -19.46 -15.25 -22.45
C THR A 39 -19.27 -13.83 -22.98
N ASP A 40 -20.34 -13.03 -22.96
CA ASP A 40 -20.22 -11.60 -23.17
C ASP A 40 -19.60 -10.94 -21.94
N THR A 41 -18.31 -10.64 -22.05
CA THR A 41 -17.49 -10.14 -20.95
C THR A 41 -17.93 -8.77 -20.43
N GLU A 42 -18.56 -7.92 -21.24
CA GLU A 42 -18.97 -6.58 -20.80
C GLU A 42 -20.26 -6.63 -19.98
N THR A 43 -21.25 -7.39 -20.46
CA THR A 43 -22.50 -7.64 -19.73
C THR A 43 -22.26 -8.41 -18.45
N LEU A 44 -21.34 -9.40 -18.47
CA LEU A 44 -20.97 -10.14 -17.27
C LEU A 44 -20.31 -9.24 -16.21
N LYS A 45 -19.41 -8.32 -16.61
CA LYS A 45 -18.80 -7.35 -15.68
C LYS A 45 -19.87 -6.48 -15.01
N LEU A 46 -20.82 -5.97 -15.78
CA LEU A 46 -21.90 -5.13 -15.26
C LEU A 46 -22.81 -5.90 -14.30
N TYR A 47 -23.15 -7.15 -14.66
CA TYR A 47 -23.94 -8.04 -13.82
C TYR A 47 -23.22 -8.38 -12.51
N MET A 48 -21.92 -8.71 -12.56
CA MET A 48 -21.12 -8.98 -11.37
C MET A 48 -20.99 -7.75 -10.46
N ALA A 49 -20.81 -6.56 -11.05
CA ALA A 49 -20.72 -5.30 -10.31
C ALA A 49 -22.04 -4.90 -9.61
N THR A 50 -23.18 -5.34 -10.15
CA THR A 50 -24.51 -4.99 -9.61
C THR A 50 -25.01 -6.01 -8.60
N HIS A 51 -24.67 -7.29 -8.77
CA HIS A 51 -25.31 -8.38 -8.04
C HIS A 51 -24.37 -9.26 -7.21
N HIS A 52 -23.06 -9.29 -7.52
CA HIS A 52 -22.13 -10.29 -6.95
C HIS A 52 -20.82 -9.70 -6.43
N THR A 53 -20.71 -8.38 -6.32
CA THR A 53 -19.69 -7.71 -5.53
C THR A 53 -20.07 -7.80 -4.05
N PRO A 54 -19.25 -8.43 -3.18
CA PRO A 54 -19.24 -8.04 -1.79
C PRO A 54 -18.91 -6.55 -1.74
N ALA A 55 -19.37 -5.80 -0.74
CA ALA A 55 -18.91 -4.42 -0.47
C ALA A 55 -17.37 -4.31 -0.24
N ALA A 56 -16.61 -5.39 -0.44
CA ALA A 56 -15.18 -5.50 -0.36
C ALA A 56 -14.63 -6.25 -1.60
N ARG A 57 -14.40 -5.51 -2.68
CA ARG A 57 -13.34 -5.69 -3.72
C ARG A 57 -13.72 -5.00 -5.04
N MET A 58 -13.73 -3.67 -5.01
CA MET A 58 -13.31 -2.87 -6.16
C MET A 58 -11.80 -2.65 -6.04
N GLU A 59 -11.02 -3.59 -6.55
CA GLU A 59 -9.56 -3.48 -6.69
C GLU A 59 -9.26 -3.37 -8.19
N ALA A 60 -9.44 -2.17 -8.74
CA ALA A 60 -8.88 -1.72 -10.02
C ALA A 60 -9.26 -0.25 -10.29
N SER A 61 -8.84 0.65 -9.41
CA SER A 61 -8.56 2.07 -9.71
C SER A 61 -8.10 2.73 -8.41
N GLY A 62 -6.90 3.30 -8.42
CA GLY A 62 -6.52 4.28 -7.39
C GLY A 62 -7.58 5.39 -7.34
N GLN A 63 -7.83 5.89 -6.12
CA GLN A 63 -8.98 6.70 -5.67
C GLN A 63 -10.26 5.91 -5.34
N GLY A 64 -10.42 5.42 -4.10
CA GLY A 64 -11.63 4.69 -3.70
C GLY A 64 -12.11 4.76 -2.24
N ASP A 65 -11.26 5.00 -1.24
CA ASP A 65 -11.67 5.05 0.18
C ASP A 65 -11.13 6.28 0.93
N GLY A 66 -10.37 7.14 0.24
CA GLY A 66 -9.75 8.32 0.84
C GLY A 66 -8.70 7.97 1.91
N LYS A 67 -8.25 6.72 1.98
CA LYS A 67 -7.23 6.30 2.95
C LYS A 67 -5.83 6.49 2.37
N ILE A 68 -4.88 6.74 3.25
CA ILE A 68 -3.46 6.85 2.93
C ILE A 68 -2.66 5.91 3.82
N ARG A 69 -1.51 5.47 3.33
CA ARG A 69 -0.55 4.70 4.13
C ARG A 69 0.66 5.56 4.44
N CYS A 70 1.01 5.66 5.72
CA CYS A 70 2.20 6.38 6.16
C CYS A 70 3.03 5.54 7.13
N SER A 71 4.32 5.83 7.16
CA SER A 71 5.21 5.50 8.27
C SER A 71 5.55 6.76 9.06
N HIS A 72 5.94 6.58 10.32
CA HIS A 72 6.40 7.70 11.13
C HIS A 72 7.58 7.36 12.05
N LEU A 73 8.30 8.39 12.44
CA LEU A 73 9.27 8.38 13.52
C LEU A 73 8.77 9.31 14.62
N LEU A 74 8.29 8.73 15.73
CA LEU A 74 7.86 9.46 16.91
C LEU A 74 8.98 9.55 17.95
N ILE A 75 9.28 10.76 18.42
CA ILE A 75 10.10 11.02 19.61
C ILE A 75 9.22 11.67 20.68
N LYS A 76 9.15 11.05 21.86
CA LYS A 76 8.38 11.56 22.99
C LYS A 76 9.22 12.50 23.85
N HIS A 77 8.52 13.35 24.59
CA HIS A 77 9.07 14.24 25.62
C HIS A 77 8.23 14.16 26.90
N ARG A 78 8.68 14.81 27.97
CA ARG A 78 8.02 14.81 29.29
C ARG A 78 6.55 15.27 29.26
N ASP A 79 6.18 16.15 28.32
CA ASP A 79 4.82 16.69 28.19
C ASP A 79 3.95 15.89 27.20
N SER A 80 4.48 14.79 26.64
CA SER A 80 3.67 13.87 25.82
C SER A 80 2.61 13.19 26.70
N ARG A 81 1.42 12.96 26.14
CA ARG A 81 0.26 12.32 26.83
C ARG A 81 0.61 11.03 27.58
N ARG A 82 1.60 10.29 27.09
CA ARG A 82 2.16 9.11 27.78
C ARG A 82 3.69 9.13 27.66
N PRO A 83 4.42 9.70 28.62
CA PRO A 83 5.88 9.88 28.57
C PRO A 83 6.61 8.57 28.95
N SER A 84 6.29 7.49 28.22
CA SER A 84 6.91 6.17 28.33
C SER A 84 6.81 5.45 27.00
N SER A 85 7.80 4.63 26.67
CA SER A 85 7.85 3.83 25.44
C SER A 85 8.37 2.43 25.71
N TRP A 86 8.55 1.65 24.65
CA TRP A 86 9.22 0.35 24.75
C TRP A 86 10.74 0.48 24.94
N ARG A 87 11.30 1.66 24.64
CA ARG A 87 12.74 1.99 24.76
C ARG A 87 13.08 2.48 26.17
N GLU A 88 12.16 3.25 26.75
CA GLU A 88 12.40 3.94 28.01
C GLU A 88 11.12 3.97 28.86
N ALA A 89 11.25 3.54 30.12
CA ALA A 89 10.12 3.45 31.04
C ALA A 89 9.56 4.82 31.45
N GLU A 90 10.43 5.82 31.58
CA GLU A 90 10.08 7.19 31.97
C GLU A 90 10.88 8.19 31.13
N ILE A 91 10.18 9.00 30.34
CA ILE A 91 10.79 9.95 29.40
C ILE A 91 10.80 11.34 30.02
N THR A 92 12.00 11.85 30.32
CA THR A 92 12.19 13.13 31.04
C THR A 92 12.69 14.28 30.16
N ARG A 93 13.14 13.98 28.93
CA ARG A 93 13.63 14.98 27.98
C ARG A 93 12.59 16.06 27.69
N SER A 94 13.07 17.27 27.46
CA SER A 94 12.25 18.41 27.03
C SER A 94 11.72 18.23 25.62
N LYS A 95 10.70 19.04 25.27
CA LYS A 95 10.18 19.10 23.91
C LYS A 95 11.24 19.60 22.93
N GLU A 96 12.03 20.58 23.34
CA GLU A 96 13.10 21.17 22.54
C GLU A 96 14.18 20.15 22.20
N GLU A 97 14.57 19.32 23.18
CA GLU A 97 15.50 18.20 22.95
C GLU A 97 14.91 17.16 22.00
N ALA A 98 13.62 16.82 22.14
CA ALA A 98 12.95 15.90 21.22
C ALA A 98 12.93 16.44 19.78
N ILE A 99 12.70 17.74 19.60
CA ILE A 99 12.76 18.43 18.29
C ILE A 99 14.19 18.37 17.73
N GLU A 100 15.21 18.62 18.54
CA GLU A 100 16.61 18.59 18.09
C GLU A 100 17.04 17.18 17.65
N ILE A 101 16.67 16.15 18.41
CA ILE A 101 16.88 14.75 18.02
C ILE A 101 16.22 14.48 16.66
N LEU A 102 14.97 14.93 16.50
CA LEU A 102 14.21 14.70 15.28
C LEU A 102 14.81 15.45 14.07
N LYS A 103 15.33 16.67 14.25
CA LYS A 103 16.06 17.42 13.20
C LYS A 103 17.32 16.70 12.74
N GLN A 104 18.06 16.09 13.66
CA GLN A 104 19.24 15.31 13.31
C GLN A 104 18.87 14.10 12.43
N HIS A 105 17.76 13.42 12.76
CA HIS A 105 17.25 12.33 11.94
C HIS A 105 16.74 12.81 10.59
N GLU A 106 16.03 13.94 10.55
CA GLU A 106 15.56 14.59 9.31
C GLU A 106 16.74 14.86 8.36
N ALA A 107 17.82 15.45 8.86
CA ALA A 107 19.01 15.75 8.05
C ALA A 107 19.66 14.48 7.46
N ARG A 108 19.71 13.39 8.22
CA ARG A 108 20.25 12.09 7.76
C ARG A 108 19.35 11.40 6.73
N ILE A 109 18.04 11.60 6.84
CA ILE A 109 17.07 11.10 5.85
C ILE A 109 17.18 11.92 4.56
N GLN A 110 17.26 13.26 4.68
CA GLN A 110 17.38 14.16 3.53
C GLN A 110 18.70 13.99 2.78
N SER A 111 19.80 13.67 3.47
CA SER A 111 21.09 13.34 2.83
C SER A 111 21.11 11.98 2.15
N GLY A 112 20.11 11.12 2.39
CA GLY A 112 20.07 9.75 1.91
C GLY A 112 21.00 8.78 2.65
N GLU A 113 21.57 9.20 3.80
CA GLU A 113 22.42 8.32 4.64
C GLU A 113 21.62 7.11 5.15
N THR A 114 20.34 7.32 5.44
CA THR A 114 19.46 6.28 5.98
C THR A 114 18.00 6.57 5.62
N THR A 115 17.11 5.60 5.85
CA THR A 115 15.67 5.76 5.63
C THR A 115 14.93 6.02 6.93
N LEU A 116 13.78 6.69 6.86
CA LEU A 116 12.92 6.90 8.03
C LEU A 116 12.58 5.56 8.71
N GLY A 117 12.28 4.54 7.92
CA GLY A 117 11.91 3.23 8.42
C GLY A 117 13.03 2.55 9.20
N ASP A 118 14.29 2.72 8.80
CA ASP A 118 15.43 2.12 9.50
C ASP A 118 15.73 2.83 10.82
N ILE A 119 15.66 4.17 10.86
CA ILE A 119 15.76 4.94 12.11
C ILE A 119 14.60 4.59 13.05
N ALA A 120 13.38 4.46 12.53
CA ALA A 120 12.19 4.19 13.35
C ALA A 120 12.29 2.88 14.15
N VAL A 121 13.03 1.88 13.66
CA VAL A 121 13.24 0.61 14.39
C VAL A 121 13.97 0.81 15.71
N SER A 122 15.00 1.66 15.76
CA SER A 122 15.82 1.85 16.95
C SER A 122 15.44 3.07 17.77
N GLU A 123 14.96 4.14 17.13
CA GLU A 123 14.77 5.44 17.76
C GLU A 123 13.31 5.78 18.07
N SER A 124 12.34 5.16 17.40
CA SER A 124 10.94 5.58 17.61
C SER A 124 10.37 5.09 18.94
N ASP A 125 9.73 6.00 19.67
CA ASP A 125 8.98 5.73 20.88
C ASP A 125 7.58 5.13 20.65
N CYS A 126 7.22 4.86 19.39
CA CYS A 126 5.98 4.17 19.02
C CYS A 126 6.20 2.66 18.90
N SER A 127 5.16 1.87 19.15
CA SER A 127 5.19 0.41 18.93
C SER A 127 5.30 0.02 17.44
N SER A 128 4.97 0.94 16.52
CA SER A 128 5.16 0.80 15.07
C SER A 128 6.64 0.66 14.68
N ALA A 129 7.60 0.97 15.57
CA ALA A 129 9.03 0.72 15.38
C ALA A 129 9.32 -0.70 14.87
N ARG A 130 8.60 -1.71 15.38
CA ARG A 130 8.73 -3.12 14.96
C ARG A 130 8.37 -3.37 13.49
N LYS A 131 7.64 -2.45 12.87
CA LYS A 131 7.22 -2.47 11.46
C LYS A 131 7.88 -1.32 10.68
N LYS A 132 9.08 -0.91 11.07
CA LYS A 132 9.78 0.24 10.44
C LYS A 132 8.94 1.52 10.44
N GLY A 133 8.18 1.75 11.50
CA GLY A 133 7.31 2.92 11.65
C GLY A 133 6.00 2.87 10.87
N ASP A 134 5.70 1.79 10.13
CA ASP A 134 4.47 1.66 9.34
C ASP A 134 3.21 1.65 10.22
N LEU A 135 2.29 2.57 9.93
CA LEU A 135 1.00 2.68 10.59
C LEU A 135 -0.12 1.96 9.83
N GLY A 136 0.15 1.46 8.62
CA GLY A 136 -0.87 0.92 7.73
C GLY A 136 -1.73 2.01 7.09
N PHE A 137 -2.84 1.60 6.48
CA PHE A 137 -3.79 2.52 5.85
C PHE A 137 -4.73 3.13 6.90
N PHE A 138 -4.92 4.44 6.83
CA PHE A 138 -5.87 5.18 7.66
C PHE A 138 -6.57 6.26 6.85
N GLY A 139 -7.82 6.54 7.20
CA GLY A 139 -8.64 7.61 6.67
C GLY A 139 -8.83 8.76 7.66
N PRO A 140 -9.65 9.76 7.27
CA PRO A 140 -9.96 10.91 8.13
C PRO A 140 -10.63 10.50 9.45
N GLY A 141 -10.21 11.11 10.55
CA GLY A 141 -10.70 10.86 11.91
C GLY A 141 -10.06 9.65 12.62
N GLU A 142 -9.16 8.90 11.96
CA GLU A 142 -8.49 7.74 12.58
C GLU A 142 -7.20 8.14 13.34
N MET A 143 -6.65 9.35 13.07
CA MET A 143 -5.41 9.87 13.68
C MET A 143 -5.64 11.20 14.42
N GLN A 144 -4.63 11.66 15.17
CA GLN A 144 -4.67 13.02 15.75
C GLN A 144 -4.68 14.07 14.64
N LYS A 145 -5.44 15.15 14.82
CA LYS A 145 -5.73 16.14 13.77
C LYS A 145 -4.47 16.72 13.12
N GLU A 146 -3.48 17.04 13.93
CA GLU A 146 -2.21 17.62 13.48
C GLU A 146 -1.39 16.62 12.65
N PHE A 147 -1.42 15.34 13.04
CA PHE A 147 -0.79 14.26 12.30
C PHE A 147 -1.50 14.00 10.98
N GLU A 148 -2.83 13.94 11.01
CA GLU A 148 -3.68 13.72 9.86
C GLU A 148 -3.47 14.82 8.81
N ASP A 149 -3.60 16.09 9.20
CA ASP A 149 -3.45 17.22 8.29
C ASP A 149 -2.10 17.21 7.58
N ALA A 150 -1.03 16.93 8.33
CA ALA A 150 0.30 16.81 7.76
C ALA A 150 0.41 15.60 6.82
N ALA A 151 -0.10 14.43 7.21
CA ALA A 151 -0.01 13.21 6.42
C ALA A 151 -0.78 13.30 5.09
N PHE A 152 -1.99 13.88 5.11
CA PHE A 152 -2.81 14.06 3.91
C PHE A 152 -2.29 15.15 2.98
N ALA A 153 -1.53 16.13 3.51
CA ALA A 153 -0.86 17.14 2.70
C ALA A 153 0.37 16.61 1.93
N LEU A 154 0.92 15.44 2.32
CA LEU A 154 2.09 14.86 1.67
C LEU A 154 1.75 14.21 0.33
N GLN A 155 2.64 14.39 -0.63
CA GLN A 155 2.67 13.57 -1.85
C GLN A 155 3.21 12.17 -1.55
N PRO A 156 2.84 11.14 -2.33
CA PRO A 156 3.41 9.80 -2.18
C PRO A 156 4.95 9.82 -2.25
N GLY A 157 5.61 9.20 -1.27
CA GLY A 157 7.07 9.18 -1.12
C GLY A 157 7.65 10.36 -0.34
N GLN A 158 6.89 11.44 -0.14
CA GLN A 158 7.34 12.63 0.54
C GLN A 158 7.46 12.41 2.06
N VAL A 159 8.46 13.05 2.66
CA VAL A 159 8.65 13.18 4.11
C VAL A 159 8.19 14.59 4.53
N SER A 160 7.42 14.67 5.61
CA SER A 160 7.00 15.93 6.23
C SER A 160 8.13 16.60 6.99
N GLY A 161 7.93 17.88 7.34
CA GLY A 161 8.68 18.50 8.42
C GLY A 161 8.22 17.98 9.79
N ILE A 162 8.72 18.59 10.86
CA ILE A 162 8.39 18.19 12.24
C ILE A 162 6.93 18.52 12.55
N VAL A 163 6.17 17.49 12.92
CA VAL A 163 4.76 17.59 13.30
C VAL A 163 4.62 17.37 14.80
N GLU A 164 4.00 18.30 15.49
CA GLU A 164 3.74 18.20 16.92
C GLU A 164 2.33 17.70 17.20
N THR A 165 2.20 16.81 18.18
CA THR A 165 0.91 16.23 18.59
C THR A 165 0.91 16.06 20.11
N ALA A 166 -0.24 15.69 20.69
CA ALA A 166 -0.27 15.31 22.11
C ALA A 166 0.58 14.07 22.42
N SER A 167 0.94 13.25 21.42
CA SER A 167 1.80 12.08 21.61
C SER A 167 3.30 12.40 21.64
N GLY A 168 3.72 13.60 21.23
CA GLY A 168 5.12 13.96 20.99
C GLY A 168 5.33 14.55 19.60
N VAL A 169 6.57 14.50 19.11
CA VAL A 169 6.98 15.07 17.82
C VAL A 169 7.25 13.97 16.79
N HIS A 170 6.85 14.20 15.54
CA HIS A 170 6.86 13.19 14.49
C HIS A 170 7.51 13.69 13.21
N LEU A 171 8.23 12.80 12.53
CA LEU A 171 8.41 12.84 11.08
C LEU A 171 7.49 11.81 10.46
N ILE A 172 6.78 12.20 9.40
CA ILE A 172 5.82 11.36 8.69
C ILE A 172 6.29 11.18 7.26
N GLN A 173 6.29 9.96 6.75
CA GLN A 173 6.50 9.66 5.34
C GLN A 173 5.27 8.99 4.75
N ARG A 174 4.78 9.50 3.63
CA ARG A 174 3.70 8.85 2.88
C ARG A 174 4.29 7.78 1.97
N TYR A 175 3.72 6.58 1.97
CA TYR A 175 4.17 5.54 1.05
C TYR A 175 3.88 5.92 -0.40
N VAL A 176 4.79 5.55 -1.29
CA VAL A 176 4.50 5.51 -2.72
C VAL A 176 3.56 4.32 -2.94
N GLU A 177 2.34 4.57 -3.40
CA GLU A 177 1.55 3.49 -3.97
C GLU A 177 2.38 2.92 -5.11
N ALA A 178 2.69 1.63 -5.04
CA ALA A 178 3.37 0.95 -6.12
C ALA A 178 2.42 0.90 -7.32
N ALA A 179 2.33 2.01 -8.05
CA ALA A 179 2.04 1.96 -9.46
C ALA A 179 3.22 1.21 -10.08
N PHE A 180 3.12 -0.13 -10.10
CA PHE A 180 3.84 -0.93 -11.07
C PHE A 180 3.31 -0.50 -12.45
N SER A 181 3.75 0.66 -12.95
CA SER A 181 3.74 0.91 -14.37
C SER A 181 4.76 -0.05 -14.96
N TYR A 182 4.29 -1.20 -15.41
CA TYR A 182 5.02 -2.17 -16.21
C TYR A 182 5.26 -1.57 -17.61
N LEU A 183 5.91 -0.41 -17.68
CA LEU A 183 6.20 0.35 -18.89
C LEU A 183 7.50 1.13 -18.69
N ASP A 184 8.58 0.47 -18.28
CA ASP A 184 9.96 0.96 -18.50
C ASP A 184 11.03 -0.13 -18.37
N CYS A 185 10.77 -1.30 -18.96
CA CYS A 185 11.85 -2.24 -19.30
C CYS A 185 11.52 -2.93 -20.63
N LYS A 186 11.62 -2.19 -21.73
CA LYS A 186 11.85 -2.81 -23.05
C LYS A 186 13.33 -3.20 -23.11
N PRO A 187 13.67 -4.42 -23.56
CA PRO A 187 15.03 -4.89 -23.57
C PRO A 187 15.83 -4.15 -24.66
N LEU A 188 16.94 -3.52 -24.28
CA LEU A 188 18.00 -3.18 -25.22
C LEU A 188 18.75 -4.48 -25.59
N LEU A 189 18.12 -5.31 -26.40
CA LEU A 189 18.78 -6.37 -27.14
C LEU A 189 18.88 -5.94 -28.61
N THR A 190 19.81 -5.02 -28.89
CA THR A 190 20.21 -4.67 -30.26
C THR A 190 21.73 -4.46 -30.31
N CYS A 191 22.45 -5.51 -30.69
CA CYS A 191 23.82 -5.60 -31.25
C CYS A 191 24.29 -7.05 -31.03
N LEU A 192 24.65 -7.92 -31.97
CA LEU A 192 24.93 -7.86 -33.39
C LEU A 192 24.73 -9.30 -33.92
N SER A 193 23.81 -9.52 -34.86
CA SER A 193 23.72 -10.76 -35.64
C SER A 193 24.24 -10.53 -37.05
N THR A 194 25.56 -10.48 -37.22
CA THR A 194 26.28 -10.64 -38.51
C THR A 194 27.74 -10.85 -38.10
N VAL A 195 28.44 -11.96 -38.31
CA VAL A 195 28.79 -12.61 -39.57
C VAL A 195 29.16 -14.06 -39.24
N PHE A 196 28.38 -15.04 -39.71
CA PHE A 196 28.86 -16.40 -39.91
C PHE A 196 29.11 -16.54 -41.41
N ASN A 197 30.37 -16.59 -41.84
CA ASN A 197 30.71 -17.14 -43.15
C ASN A 197 32.12 -17.73 -43.16
N LYS A 198 32.16 -19.05 -43.42
CA LYS A 198 33.20 -19.85 -44.06
C LYS A 198 34.68 -19.64 -43.66
N LEU A 199 35.28 -20.70 -43.13
CA LEU A 199 36.40 -21.32 -43.85
C LEU A 199 36.50 -22.83 -43.60
N THR A 200 36.83 -23.49 -44.70
CA THR A 200 36.77 -24.91 -45.01
C THR A 200 38.01 -25.67 -44.56
N ILE A 201 37.77 -26.98 -44.44
CA ILE A 201 38.71 -28.11 -44.49
C ILE A 201 39.83 -27.91 -45.51
N THR A 202 41.06 -28.22 -45.08
CA THR A 202 42.10 -28.90 -45.87
C THR A 202 42.86 -29.84 -44.94
#